data_AF-A0ABC8TVA4-F1
#
_entry.id   AF-A0ABC8TVA4-F1
#
_cell.length_a   1.000
_cell.length_b   1.000
_cell.length_c   1.000
_cell.angle_alpha   90.00
_cell.angle_beta   90.00
_cell.angle_gamma   90.00
#
_symmetry.space_group_name_H-M   'P 1'
#
loop_
_entity.id
_entity.type
_entity.pdbx_description
1 polymer ?
#
loop_
_entity_poly.entity_id
_entity_poly.type
_entity_poly.pdbx_seq_one_letter_code
_entity_poly.pdbx_strand_id
1 'polypeptide(L)'
;MAKVDELVPHPVKEQLPGVDFCVNSNPSWLEAIILGFQHYLVMLGTLVIIARVIVPQMGGGNAEKAQVVQTLLFVAGINTLLQTWFLSPLSAVPLVTLVGLGLYTNGFPLLAECVEVGLPELIILIFLSQYIPHMWKTKRPIIDRFAVVLSVGIVWAYAALLTAAGAYKNRPASTQFSCRVDRSGLVSGASWIKVPYPFQWGQPNVGAGDAFVMMAAALVALIESTGAFIAAARFGSATHVPSSVLSRGVGWLGVSLLLDGLWGTGSGSTVSV
;
A
#
# COMPACT_ATOMS: atom_id res chain seq x y z
N MET A 1 45.65 14.67 6.40
CA MET A 1 44.50 14.51 7.33
C MET A 1 43.41 15.47 6.88
N ALA A 2 42.40 14.96 6.17
CA ALA A 2 41.23 15.76 5.83
C ALA A 2 40.43 16.00 7.11
N LYS A 3 40.07 17.25 7.38
CA LYS A 3 39.18 17.64 8.46
C LYS A 3 37.85 16.92 8.22
N VAL A 4 37.42 16.11 9.19
CA VAL A 4 36.04 15.60 9.24
C VAL A 4 35.18 16.85 9.35
N ASP A 5 34.49 17.21 8.26
CA ASP A 5 33.45 18.24 8.33
C ASP A 5 32.44 17.75 9.36
N GLU A 6 32.42 18.44 10.50
CA GLU A 6 31.48 18.25 11.57
C GLU A 6 30.10 18.47 10.96
N LEU A 7 29.34 17.38 10.75
CA LEU A 7 27.96 17.42 10.28
C LEU A 7 27.13 18.15 11.32
N VAL A 8 27.11 19.48 11.24
CA VAL A 8 26.28 20.33 12.07
C VAL A 8 24.84 19.90 11.81
N PRO A 9 24.07 19.52 12.86
CA PRO A 9 22.67 19.19 12.70
C PRO A 9 21.96 20.37 12.03
N HIS A 10 21.27 20.11 10.90
CA HIS A 10 20.45 21.13 10.30
C HIS A 10 19.47 21.68 11.35
N PRO A 11 19.31 23.01 11.46
CA PRO A 11 18.37 23.60 12.41
C PRO A 11 16.99 23.01 12.18
N VAL A 12 16.33 22.58 13.25
CA VAL A 12 14.97 22.03 13.20
C VAL A 12 14.04 23.15 12.71
N LYS A 13 13.65 23.10 11.43
CA LYS A 13 12.65 24.00 10.87
C LYS A 13 11.28 23.45 11.23
N GLU A 14 10.42 24.26 11.87
CA GLU A 14 9.05 23.86 12.21
C GLU A 14 8.17 23.60 10.98
N GLN A 15 8.49 24.24 9.84
CA GLN A 15 7.78 24.07 8.56
C GLN A 15 8.79 24.19 7.41
N LEU A 16 8.78 23.24 6.47
CA LEU A 16 9.65 23.29 5.29
C LEU A 16 8.90 23.88 4.09
N PRO A 17 9.58 24.66 3.24
CA PRO A 17 8.96 25.15 2.01
C PRO A 17 8.57 23.98 1.10
N GLY A 18 7.27 23.80 0.89
CA GLY A 18 6.69 22.70 0.09
C GLY A 18 6.14 21.51 0.88
N VAL A 19 6.28 21.50 2.22
CA VAL A 19 5.66 20.47 3.09
C VAL A 19 4.56 21.12 3.93
N ASP A 20 3.32 20.72 3.67
CA ASP A 20 2.14 21.32 4.29
C ASP A 20 1.90 20.84 5.73
N PHE A 21 2.26 19.59 6.02
CA PHE A 21 2.16 18.98 7.34
C PHE A 21 3.48 18.31 7.73
N CYS A 22 4.04 18.73 8.86
CA CYS A 22 5.14 18.04 9.52
C CYS A 22 4.64 16.79 10.25
N VAL A 23 5.55 15.84 10.51
CA VAL A 23 5.23 14.55 11.17
C VAL A 23 4.51 14.71 12.52
N ASN A 24 4.77 15.80 13.24
CA ASN A 24 4.14 16.11 14.53
C ASN A 24 2.95 17.09 14.42
N SER A 25 2.65 17.61 13.23
CA SER A 25 1.50 18.48 13.03
C SER A 25 0.27 17.63 12.75
N ASN A 26 -0.82 17.91 13.45
CA ASN A 26 -2.06 17.18 13.24
C ASN A 26 -2.94 17.97 12.25
N PRO A 27 -3.29 17.40 11.08
CA PRO A 27 -4.25 18.04 10.18
C PRO A 27 -5.63 18.14 10.83
N SER A 28 -6.53 18.91 10.21
CA SER A 28 -7.92 18.93 10.67
C SER A 28 -8.53 17.52 10.59
N TRP A 29 -9.45 17.20 11.50
CA TRP A 29 -10.05 15.86 11.59
C TRP A 29 -10.61 15.35 10.26
N LEU A 30 -11.23 16.23 9.47
CA LEU A 30 -11.78 15.88 8.16
C LEU A 30 -10.67 15.53 7.16
N GLU A 31 -9.60 16.33 7.11
CA GLU A 31 -8.45 16.06 6.25
C GLU A 31 -7.74 14.76 6.65
N ALA A 32 -7.60 14.51 7.95
CA ALA A 32 -7.01 13.28 8.49
C ALA A 32 -7.80 12.03 8.04
N ILE A 33 -9.13 12.07 8.10
CA ILE A 33 -9.99 10.96 7.67
C ILE A 33 -9.82 10.70 6.17
N ILE A 34 -9.84 11.74 5.33
CA ILE A 34 -9.74 11.57 3.88
C ILE A 34 -8.34 11.07 3.49
N LEU A 35 -7.27 11.61 4.09
CA LEU A 35 -5.90 11.14 3.87
C LEU A 35 -5.71 9.69 4.34
N GLY A 36 -6.29 9.32 5.49
CA GLY A 36 -6.30 7.95 5.98
C GLY A 36 -7.02 7.01 5.01
N PHE A 37 -8.16 7.44 4.46
CA PHE A 37 -8.88 6.68 3.44
C PHE A 37 -8.08 6.53 2.15
N GLN A 38 -7.34 7.57 1.73
CA GLN A 38 -6.44 7.49 0.58
C GLN A 38 -5.33 6.45 0.80
N HIS A 39 -4.68 6.43 1.96
CA HIS A 39 -3.68 5.39 2.29
C HIS A 39 -4.29 3.99 2.33
N TYR A 40 -5.50 3.86 2.87
CA TYR A 40 -6.24 2.61 2.82
C TYR A 40 -6.49 2.12 1.39
N LEU A 41 -6.92 3.00 0.47
CA LEU A 41 -7.15 2.65 -0.94
C LEU A 41 -5.87 2.20 -1.65
N VAL A 42 -4.76 2.90 -1.41
CA VAL A 42 -3.46 2.54 -2.00
C VAL A 42 -3.00 1.18 -1.49
N MET A 43 -3.13 0.92 -0.18
CA MET A 43 -2.79 -0.38 0.43
C MET A 43 -3.71 -1.49 -0.08
N LEU A 44 -5.02 -1.23 -0.20
CA LEU A 44 -6.02 -2.19 -0.68
C LEU A 44 -5.66 -2.73 -2.06
N GLY A 45 -5.17 -1.87 -2.97
CA GLY A 45 -4.71 -2.28 -4.30
C GLY A 45 -3.64 -3.37 -4.24
N THR A 46 -2.61 -3.17 -3.42
CA THR A 46 -1.53 -4.15 -3.20
C THR A 46 -2.05 -5.47 -2.61
N LEU A 47 -2.90 -5.41 -1.59
CA LEU A 47 -3.41 -6.61 -0.93
C LEU A 47 -4.29 -7.45 -1.88
N VAL A 48 -5.09 -6.79 -2.72
CA VAL A 48 -5.89 -7.46 -3.75
C VAL A 48 -5.00 -8.09 -4.83
N ILE A 49 -3.91 -7.42 -5.24
CA ILE A 49 -2.93 -7.99 -6.17
C ILE A 49 -2.31 -9.27 -5.58
N ILE A 50 -1.85 -9.23 -4.32
CA ILE A 50 -1.27 -10.38 -3.63
C ILE A 50 -2.26 -11.55 -3.60
N ALA A 51 -3.49 -11.33 -3.15
CA ALA A 51 -4.51 -12.37 -3.10
C ALA A 51 -4.85 -12.92 -4.50
N ARG A 52 -4.85 -12.07 -5.52
CA ARG A 52 -5.11 -12.47 -6.91
C ARG A 52 -4.00 -13.34 -7.48
N VAL A 53 -2.75 -13.15 -7.07
CA VAL A 53 -1.60 -13.96 -7.53
C VAL A 53 -1.50 -15.27 -6.76
N ILE A 54 -1.61 -15.24 -5.43
CA ILE A 54 -1.36 -16.41 -4.57
C ILE A 54 -2.53 -17.40 -4.60
N VAL A 55 -3.78 -16.92 -4.51
CA VAL A 55 -4.94 -17.82 -4.33
C VAL A 55 -5.18 -18.78 -5.50
N PRO A 56 -5.08 -18.37 -6.77
CA PRO A 56 -5.19 -19.29 -7.90
C PRO A 56 -4.09 -20.37 -7.90
N GLN A 57 -2.88 -20.05 -7.45
CA GLN A 57 -1.79 -21.04 -7.36
C GLN A 57 -2.07 -22.11 -6.29
N MET A 58 -2.83 -21.76 -5.25
CA MET A 58 -3.31 -22.71 -4.24
C MET A 58 -4.58 -23.47 -4.67
N GLY A 59 -5.08 -23.24 -5.89
CA GLY A 59 -6.34 -23.84 -6.38
C GLY A 59 -7.62 -23.21 -5.84
N GLY A 60 -7.52 -22.03 -5.20
CA GLY A 60 -8.67 -21.32 -4.63
C GLY A 60 -9.46 -20.51 -5.66
N GLY A 61 -10.77 -20.38 -5.44
CA GLY A 61 -11.70 -19.60 -6.24
C GLY A 61 -11.86 -18.16 -5.76
N ASN A 62 -12.97 -17.52 -6.14
CA ASN A 62 -13.22 -16.12 -5.77
C ASN A 62 -13.62 -15.94 -4.31
N ALA A 63 -14.20 -16.97 -3.68
CA ALA A 63 -14.53 -16.96 -2.26
C ALA A 63 -13.25 -16.98 -1.41
N GLU A 64 -12.30 -17.85 -1.74
CA GLU A 64 -11.00 -17.94 -1.07
C GLU A 64 -10.19 -16.66 -1.28
N LYS A 65 -10.24 -16.06 -2.49
CA LYS A 65 -9.64 -14.73 -2.75
C LYS A 65 -10.19 -13.69 -1.79
N ALA A 66 -11.50 -13.60 -1.64
CA ALA A 66 -12.13 -12.64 -0.76
C ALA A 66 -11.75 -12.89 0.71
N GLN A 67 -11.67 -14.15 1.14
CA GLN A 67 -11.25 -14.51 2.50
C GLN A 67 -9.78 -14.14 2.78
N VAL A 68 -8.89 -14.32 1.81
CA VAL A 68 -7.49 -13.92 1.92
C VAL A 68 -7.38 -12.40 1.96
N VAL A 69 -8.12 -11.67 1.12
CA VAL A 69 -8.18 -10.19 1.19
C VAL A 69 -8.67 -9.70 2.55
N GLN A 70 -9.72 -10.31 3.11
CA GLN A 70 -10.22 -9.97 4.46
C GLN A 70 -9.16 -10.23 5.54
N THR A 71 -8.46 -11.37 5.45
CA THR A 71 -7.39 -11.72 6.39
C THR A 71 -6.22 -10.74 6.30
N LEU A 72 -5.76 -10.45 5.09
CA LEU A 72 -4.69 -9.50 4.80
C LEU A 72 -5.01 -8.10 5.36
N LEU A 73 -6.22 -7.59 5.10
CA LEU A 73 -6.66 -6.29 5.62
C LEU A 73 -6.73 -6.26 7.15
N PHE A 74 -7.22 -7.34 7.76
CA PHE A 74 -7.32 -7.44 9.22
C PHE A 74 -5.94 -7.43 9.88
N VAL A 75 -5.01 -8.25 9.40
CA VAL A 75 -3.67 -8.36 9.97
C VAL A 75 -2.86 -7.09 9.69
N ALA A 76 -2.93 -6.53 8.48
CA ALA A 76 -2.29 -5.26 8.16
C ALA A 76 -2.82 -4.11 9.06
N GLY A 77 -4.13 -4.09 9.33
CA GLY A 77 -4.74 -3.14 10.27
C GLY A 77 -4.22 -3.30 11.69
N ILE A 78 -4.15 -4.52 12.22
CA ILE A 78 -3.58 -4.82 13.54
C ILE A 78 -2.11 -4.40 13.60
N ASN A 79 -1.30 -4.80 12.62
CA ASN A 79 0.12 -4.46 12.54
C ASN A 79 0.32 -2.94 12.53
N THR A 80 -0.46 -2.22 11.72
CA THR A 80 -0.38 -0.75 11.64
C THR A 80 -0.79 -0.09 12.95
N LEU A 81 -1.88 -0.53 13.58
CA LEU A 81 -2.31 0.00 14.88
C LEU A 81 -1.25 -0.22 15.95
N LEU A 82 -0.76 -1.45 16.05
CA LEU A 82 0.34 -1.84 16.93
C LEU A 82 1.60 -0.98 16.71
N GLN A 83 1.99 -0.77 15.46
CA GLN A 83 3.11 0.10 15.10
C GLN A 83 2.90 1.54 15.54
N THR A 84 1.74 2.12 15.23
CA THR A 84 1.43 3.52 15.58
C THR A 84 1.33 3.76 17.09
N TRP A 85 0.96 2.75 17.87
CA TRP A 85 0.86 2.85 19.32
C TRP A 85 2.21 2.71 20.04
N PHE A 86 3.08 1.81 19.57
CA PHE A 86 4.33 1.47 20.26
C PHE A 86 5.59 2.13 19.68
N LEU A 87 5.52 2.70 18.46
CA LEU A 87 6.62 3.36 17.79
C LEU A 87 6.39 4.87 17.64
N SER A 88 7.48 5.61 17.53
CA SER A 88 7.42 7.04 17.18
C SER A 88 6.82 7.21 15.77
N PRO A 89 6.04 8.27 15.51
CA PRO A 89 5.47 8.57 14.19
C PRO A 89 6.49 8.50 13.05
N LEU A 90 7.74 8.91 13.31
CA LEU A 90 8.86 8.85 12.35
C LEU A 90 9.21 7.43 11.86
N SER A 91 8.95 6.41 12.68
CA SER A 91 9.16 5.00 12.32
C SER A 91 7.91 4.36 11.68
N ALA A 92 6.75 5.03 11.69
CA ALA A 92 5.53 4.51 11.08
C ALA A 92 5.33 5.03 9.64
N VAL A 93 5.80 6.25 9.34
CA VAL A 93 5.63 6.91 8.04
C VAL A 93 6.14 6.10 6.84
N PRO A 94 7.41 5.64 6.78
CA PRO A 94 7.91 4.90 5.60
C PRO A 94 7.15 3.61 5.32
N LEU A 95 6.66 2.95 6.38
CA LEU A 95 5.90 1.70 6.32
C LEU A 95 4.58 1.85 5.57
N VAL A 96 3.95 3.01 5.68
CA VAL A 96 2.65 3.29 5.04
C VAL A 96 2.82 3.90 3.65
N THR A 97 3.94 4.59 3.37
CA THR A 97 4.10 5.39 2.15
C THR A 97 4.89 4.73 1.02
N LEU A 98 5.76 3.75 1.29
CA LEU A 98 6.70 3.20 0.31
C LEU A 98 6.40 1.75 -0.06
N VAL A 99 5.21 1.54 -0.63
CA VAL A 99 4.77 0.24 -1.18
C VAL A 99 4.79 0.25 -2.73
N GLY A 100 5.05 1.41 -3.37
CA GLY A 100 4.66 1.66 -4.76
C GLY A 100 5.61 1.19 -5.88
N LEU A 101 6.92 1.11 -5.65
CA LEU A 101 7.89 0.92 -6.75
C LEU A 101 8.07 -0.56 -7.13
N GLY A 102 8.18 -1.46 -6.15
CA GLY A 102 8.32 -2.91 -6.40
C GLY A 102 7.10 -3.56 -7.06
N LEU A 103 5.92 -2.94 -6.93
CA LEU A 103 4.67 -3.45 -7.52
C LEU A 103 4.43 -2.99 -8.94
N TYR A 104 5.22 -2.05 -9.50
CA TYR A 104 5.03 -1.60 -10.89
C TYR A 104 5.03 -2.79 -11.86
N THR A 105 5.95 -3.73 -11.66
CA THR A 105 6.13 -4.92 -12.50
C THR A 105 4.90 -5.84 -12.52
N ASN A 106 4.14 -5.90 -11.42
CA ASN A 106 2.94 -6.72 -11.28
C ASN A 106 1.65 -5.92 -11.52
N GLY A 107 1.65 -4.62 -11.25
CA GLY A 107 0.49 -3.73 -11.35
C GLY A 107 0.18 -3.29 -12.77
N PHE A 108 1.20 -2.96 -13.58
CA PHE A 108 0.99 -2.54 -14.97
C PHE A 108 0.35 -3.61 -15.85
N PRO A 109 0.76 -4.90 -15.78
CA PRO A 109 0.07 -5.97 -16.48
C PRO A 109 -1.42 -6.09 -16.10
N LEU A 110 -1.76 -5.84 -14.83
CA LEU A 110 -3.14 -5.86 -14.36
C LEU A 110 -3.99 -4.77 -15.02
N LEU A 111 -3.43 -3.57 -15.18
CA LEU A 111 -4.09 -2.46 -15.90
C LEU A 111 -4.22 -2.78 -17.40
N ALA A 112 -3.27 -3.53 -17.97
CA ALA A 112 -3.28 -3.91 -19.38
C ALA A 112 -4.33 -4.98 -19.73
N GLU A 113 -4.78 -5.80 -18.77
CA GLU A 113 -5.87 -6.77 -19.00
C GLU A 113 -7.16 -6.09 -19.45
N CYS A 114 -7.41 -4.87 -18.98
CA CYS A 114 -8.52 -4.04 -19.44
C CYS A 114 -8.02 -2.65 -19.84
N VAL A 115 -7.33 -2.58 -20.98
CA VAL A 115 -6.78 -1.32 -21.51
C VAL A 115 -7.82 -0.20 -21.67
N GLU A 116 -9.08 -0.54 -21.96
CA GLU A 116 -10.18 0.42 -22.13
C GLU A 116 -10.52 1.20 -20.85
N VAL A 117 -10.24 0.63 -19.68
CA VAL A 117 -10.46 1.27 -18.36
C VAL A 117 -9.12 1.75 -17.77
N GLY A 118 -8.04 0.98 -17.95
CA GLY A 118 -6.72 1.33 -17.43
C GLY A 118 -6.09 2.56 -18.09
N LEU A 119 -6.28 2.77 -19.39
CA LEU A 119 -5.74 3.93 -20.10
C LEU A 119 -6.40 5.25 -19.65
N PRO A 120 -7.75 5.32 -19.51
CA PRO A 120 -8.40 6.45 -18.86
C PRO A 120 -7.91 6.73 -17.43
N GLU A 121 -7.66 5.71 -16.60
CA GLU A 121 -7.10 5.91 -15.25
C GLU A 121 -5.77 6.63 -15.29
N LEU A 122 -4.83 6.17 -16.12
CA LEU A 122 -3.51 6.83 -16.23
C LEU A 122 -3.64 8.27 -16.74
N ILE A 123 -4.49 8.50 -17.75
CA ILE A 123 -4.70 9.85 -18.30
C ILE A 123 -5.33 10.77 -17.25
N ILE A 124 -6.37 10.32 -16.56
CA ILE A 124 -7.08 11.12 -15.54
C ILE A 124 -6.15 11.41 -14.36
N LEU A 125 -5.38 10.41 -13.90
CA LEU A 125 -4.40 10.59 -12.83
C LEU A 125 -3.35 11.64 -13.21
N ILE A 126 -2.74 11.55 -14.40
CA ILE A 126 -1.74 12.52 -14.88
C ILE A 126 -2.36 13.91 -15.05
N PHE A 127 -3.59 13.98 -15.57
CA PHE A 127 -4.29 15.25 -15.73
C PHE A 127 -4.57 15.94 -14.39
N LEU A 128 -5.08 15.18 -13.40
CA LEU A 128 -5.39 15.72 -12.07
C LEU A 128 -4.13 16.08 -11.27
N SER A 129 -3.08 15.26 -11.35
CA SER A 129 -1.84 15.45 -10.56
C SER A 129 -0.83 16.41 -11.18
N GLN A 130 -0.70 16.48 -12.51
CA GLN A 130 0.35 17.29 -13.15
C GLN A 130 -0.20 18.50 -13.92
N TYR A 131 -1.32 18.34 -14.63
CA TYR A 131 -1.84 19.41 -15.49
C TYR A 131 -2.61 20.47 -14.70
N ILE A 132 -3.51 20.08 -13.81
CA ILE A 132 -4.30 21.03 -13.00
C ILE A 132 -3.41 21.88 -12.08
N PRO A 133 -2.43 21.33 -11.33
CA PRO A 133 -1.59 22.15 -10.47
C PRO A 133 -0.68 23.11 -11.25
N HIS A 134 -0.32 22.77 -12.49
CA HIS A 134 0.45 23.66 -13.36
C HIS A 134 -0.39 24.85 -13.87
N MET A 135 -1.63 24.59 -14.26
CA MET A 135 -2.55 25.59 -14.81
C MET A 135 -3.14 26.49 -13.72
N TRP A 136 -3.49 25.93 -12.56
CA TRP A 136 -4.09 26.65 -11.45
C TRP A 136 -3.05 26.86 -10.36
N LYS A 137 -2.38 28.02 -10.38
CA LYS A 137 -1.54 28.52 -9.28
C LYS A 137 -2.39 28.92 -8.06
N THR A 138 -3.18 27.99 -7.55
CA THR A 138 -4.04 28.18 -6.38
C THR A 138 -3.18 28.08 -5.13
N LYS A 139 -3.40 29.00 -4.17
CA LYS A 139 -2.67 29.06 -2.88
C LYS A 139 -2.88 27.85 -1.95
N ARG A 140 -3.70 26.87 -2.34
CA ARG A 140 -3.98 25.64 -1.59
C ARG A 140 -4.05 24.46 -2.56
N PRO A 141 -3.04 23.58 -2.63
CA PRO A 141 -3.00 22.46 -3.58
C PRO A 141 -3.89 21.29 -3.11
N ILE A 142 -5.18 21.54 -2.86
CA ILE A 142 -6.12 20.52 -2.36
C ILE A 142 -6.35 19.43 -3.42
N ILE A 143 -6.43 19.83 -4.69
CA ILE A 143 -6.70 18.90 -5.82
C ILE A 143 -5.54 17.92 -6.01
N ASP A 144 -4.30 18.40 -5.85
CA ASP A 144 -3.09 17.57 -6.00
C ASP A 144 -3.03 16.48 -4.91
N ARG A 145 -3.32 16.84 -3.66
CA ARG A 145 -3.32 15.90 -2.52
C ARG A 145 -4.31 14.74 -2.70
N PHE A 146 -5.51 15.04 -3.21
CA PHE A 146 -6.61 14.07 -3.33
C PHE A 146 -6.76 13.51 -4.76
N ALA A 147 -5.81 13.78 -5.66
CA ALA A 147 -5.88 13.40 -7.07
C ALA A 147 -6.16 11.90 -7.26
N VAL A 148 -5.53 11.05 -6.45
CA VAL A 148 -5.71 9.58 -6.49
C VAL A 148 -7.14 9.16 -6.13
N VAL A 149 -7.71 9.73 -5.05
CA VAL A 149 -9.07 9.38 -4.62
C VAL A 149 -10.10 9.84 -5.67
N LEU A 150 -9.87 11.03 -6.23
CA LEU A 150 -10.72 11.56 -7.30
C LEU A 150 -10.59 10.75 -8.59
N SER A 151 -9.38 10.32 -9.00
CA SER A 151 -9.18 9.52 -10.21
C SER A 151 -9.89 8.17 -10.12
N VAL A 152 -9.68 7.45 -9.01
CA VAL A 152 -10.32 6.15 -8.75
C VAL A 152 -11.84 6.28 -8.75
N GLY A 153 -12.40 7.33 -8.14
CA GLY A 153 -13.84 7.58 -8.16
C GLY A 153 -14.40 7.84 -9.57
N ILE A 154 -13.70 8.66 -10.37
CA ILE A 154 -14.11 8.99 -11.75
C ILE A 154 -14.03 7.76 -12.65
N VAL A 155 -12.94 6.99 -12.59
CA VAL A 155 -12.77 5.81 -13.42
C VAL A 155 -13.70 4.69 -13.03
N TRP A 156 -13.98 4.51 -11.74
CA TRP A 156 -15.00 3.56 -11.31
C TRP A 156 -16.38 3.92 -11.88
N ALA A 157 -16.75 5.21 -11.86
CA ALA A 157 -18.00 5.66 -12.46
C ALA A 157 -18.03 5.44 -13.99
N TYR A 158 -16.92 5.71 -14.68
CA TYR A 158 -16.76 5.42 -16.11
C TYR A 158 -16.90 3.92 -16.42
N ALA A 159 -16.23 3.05 -15.66
CA ALA A 159 -16.32 1.60 -15.80
C ALA A 159 -17.73 1.06 -15.52
N ALA A 160 -18.42 1.62 -14.53
CA ALA A 160 -19.81 1.29 -14.23
C ALA A 160 -20.73 1.68 -15.39
N LEU A 161 -20.52 2.85 -15.99
CA LEU A 161 -21.28 3.31 -17.16
C LEU A 161 -21.06 2.40 -18.38
N LEU A 162 -19.81 2.02 -18.68
CA LEU A 162 -19.49 1.08 -19.77
C LEU A 162 -20.13 -0.30 -19.54
N THR A 163 -20.14 -0.76 -18.29
CA THR A 163 -20.79 -2.02 -17.92
C THR A 163 -22.30 -1.95 -18.12
N ALA A 164 -22.95 -0.86 -17.69
CA ALA A 164 -24.38 -0.63 -17.86
C ALA A 164 -24.78 -0.47 -19.34
N ALA A 165 -23.95 0.22 -20.13
CA ALA A 165 -24.13 0.39 -21.58
C ALA A 165 -23.99 -0.94 -22.36
N GLY A 166 -23.48 -2.00 -21.73
CA GLY A 166 -23.40 -3.33 -22.33
C GLY A 166 -22.22 -3.53 -23.29
N ALA A 167 -21.19 -2.66 -23.22
CA ALA A 167 -20.00 -2.74 -24.08
C ALA A 167 -19.30 -4.11 -24.05
N TYR A 168 -19.40 -4.82 -22.91
CA TYR A 168 -18.74 -6.10 -22.68
C TYR A 168 -19.63 -7.34 -22.87
N LYS A 169 -20.90 -7.22 -23.26
CA LYS A 169 -21.84 -8.38 -23.31
C LYS A 169 -21.44 -9.45 -24.33
N ASN A 170 -20.85 -9.05 -25.46
CA ASN A 170 -20.47 -9.94 -26.58
C ASN A 170 -18.97 -10.27 -26.63
N ARG A 171 -18.22 -9.97 -25.57
CA ARG A 171 -16.77 -10.21 -25.48
C ARG A 171 -16.46 -11.57 -24.85
N PRO A 172 -15.26 -12.14 -25.07
CA PRO A 172 -14.86 -13.40 -24.43
C PRO A 172 -14.95 -13.31 -22.90
N ALA A 173 -15.22 -14.45 -22.26
CA ALA A 173 -15.48 -14.53 -20.82
C ALA A 173 -14.34 -13.93 -19.98
N SER A 174 -13.08 -14.09 -20.39
CA SER A 174 -11.91 -13.49 -19.73
C SER A 174 -12.01 -11.96 -19.65
N THR A 175 -12.31 -11.29 -20.76
CA THR A 175 -12.50 -9.84 -20.81
C THR A 175 -13.71 -9.41 -19.98
N GLN A 176 -14.78 -10.21 -19.95
CA GLN A 176 -15.95 -9.92 -19.10
C GLN A 176 -15.62 -9.99 -17.61
N PHE A 177 -14.72 -10.87 -17.19
CA PHE A 177 -14.29 -10.96 -15.79
C PHE A 177 -13.34 -9.83 -15.38
N SER A 178 -12.46 -9.37 -16.28
CA SER A 178 -11.50 -8.30 -15.97
C SER A 178 -12.09 -6.88 -16.13
N CYS A 179 -12.95 -6.63 -17.13
CA CYS A 179 -13.40 -5.29 -17.48
C CYS A 179 -14.74 -4.86 -16.85
N ARG A 180 -15.56 -5.81 -16.38
CA ARG A 180 -16.89 -5.48 -15.81
C ARG A 180 -16.83 -5.30 -14.31
N VAL A 181 -17.53 -4.29 -13.81
CA VAL A 181 -17.60 -3.99 -12.37
C VAL A 181 -18.43 -5.01 -11.57
N ASP A 182 -19.32 -5.77 -12.22
CA ASP A 182 -20.31 -6.64 -11.58
C ASP A 182 -19.93 -8.13 -11.52
N ARG A 183 -18.82 -8.53 -12.17
CA ARG A 183 -18.45 -9.94 -12.38
C ARG A 183 -17.35 -10.47 -11.48
N SER A 184 -16.78 -9.63 -10.61
CA SER A 184 -15.67 -10.03 -9.74
C SER A 184 -16.08 -11.09 -8.72
N GLY A 185 -17.31 -11.03 -8.21
CA GLY A 185 -17.85 -12.00 -7.25
C GLY A 185 -17.17 -11.99 -5.87
N LEU A 186 -16.20 -11.08 -5.64
CA LEU A 186 -15.47 -10.95 -4.38
C LEU A 186 -16.40 -10.49 -3.24
N VAL A 187 -17.25 -9.50 -3.51
CA VAL A 187 -18.16 -8.94 -2.49
C VAL A 187 -19.30 -9.91 -2.17
N SER A 188 -19.84 -10.60 -3.18
CA SER A 188 -20.93 -11.57 -2.99
C SER A 188 -20.46 -12.90 -2.39
N GLY A 189 -19.20 -13.28 -2.62
CA GLY A 189 -18.61 -14.51 -2.07
C GLY A 189 -18.06 -14.36 -0.65
N ALA A 190 -18.01 -13.14 -0.11
CA ALA A 190 -17.50 -12.85 1.22
C ALA A 190 -18.62 -12.81 2.27
N SER A 191 -18.34 -13.31 3.47
CA SER A 191 -19.16 -13.04 4.65
C SER A 191 -18.97 -11.60 5.10
N TRP A 192 -20.07 -10.94 5.52
CA TRP A 192 -20.07 -9.55 5.96
C TRP A 192 -19.10 -9.25 7.12
N ILE A 193 -19.00 -10.15 8.10
CA ILE A 193 -18.04 -10.05 9.20
C ILE A 193 -17.33 -11.40 9.31
N LYS A 194 -16.01 -11.40 9.14
CA LYS A 194 -15.16 -12.56 9.38
C LYS A 194 -13.95 -12.10 10.17
N VAL A 195 -13.82 -12.60 11.40
CA VAL A 195 -12.62 -12.42 12.20
C VAL A 195 -11.71 -13.61 11.91
N PRO A 196 -10.58 -13.43 11.21
CA PRO A 196 -9.66 -14.52 10.98
C PRO A 196 -9.01 -14.90 12.31
N TYR A 197 -8.78 -16.19 12.51
CA TYR A 197 -8.12 -16.73 13.72
C TYR A 197 -6.72 -17.23 13.37
N PRO A 198 -5.77 -17.19 14.32
CA PRO A 198 -4.43 -17.70 14.07
C PRO A 198 -4.48 -19.20 13.74
N PHE A 199 -3.58 -19.66 12.86
CA PHE A 199 -3.48 -21.04 12.38
C PHE A 199 -4.71 -21.56 11.62
N GLN A 200 -5.53 -20.68 11.02
CA GLN A 200 -6.70 -21.08 10.22
C GLN A 200 -6.37 -21.96 9.00
N TRP A 201 -5.12 -21.89 8.51
CA TRP A 201 -4.65 -22.64 7.35
C TRP A 201 -3.87 -23.91 7.73
N GLY A 202 -3.84 -24.27 9.02
CA GLY A 202 -3.12 -25.43 9.53
C GLY A 202 -1.94 -25.06 10.44
N GLN A 203 -1.27 -26.10 10.95
CA GLN A 203 -0.09 -25.95 11.79
C GLN A 203 1.14 -25.60 10.95
N PRO A 204 2.06 -24.77 11.46
CA PRO A 204 3.27 -24.41 10.73
C PRO A 204 4.16 -25.64 10.57
N ASN A 205 4.47 -25.98 9.32
CA ASN A 205 5.46 -27.01 8.98
C ASN A 205 6.72 -26.31 8.47
N VAL A 206 7.86 -26.58 9.09
CA VAL A 206 9.13 -25.93 8.77
C VAL A 206 9.97 -26.87 7.91
N GLY A 207 9.99 -26.62 6.59
CA GLY A 207 10.96 -27.22 5.68
C GLY A 207 12.26 -26.41 5.67
N ALA A 208 13.42 -27.06 5.75
CA ALA A 208 14.71 -26.36 5.75
C ALA A 208 14.96 -25.55 4.46
N GLY A 209 14.52 -26.07 3.30
CA GLY A 209 14.63 -25.38 2.01
C GLY A 209 13.79 -24.10 1.96
N ASP A 210 12.51 -24.21 2.34
CA ASP A 210 11.59 -23.06 2.36
C ASP A 210 12.03 -22.02 3.39
N ALA A 211 12.52 -22.46 4.56
CA ALA A 211 13.08 -21.57 5.57
C ALA A 211 14.28 -20.77 5.04
N PHE A 212 15.18 -21.39 4.27
CA PHE A 212 16.33 -20.68 3.69
C PHE A 212 15.91 -19.62 2.68
N VAL A 213 14.94 -19.95 1.81
CA VAL A 213 14.38 -18.98 0.85
C VAL A 213 13.71 -17.82 1.58
N MET A 214 12.94 -18.09 2.63
CA MET A 214 12.26 -17.06 3.40
C MET A 214 13.23 -16.21 4.23
N MET A 215 14.35 -16.76 4.72
CA MET A 215 15.41 -15.97 5.36
C MET A 215 16.08 -15.01 4.37
N ALA A 216 16.31 -15.44 3.13
CA ALA A 216 16.85 -14.55 2.09
C ALA A 216 15.86 -13.42 1.76
N ALA A 217 14.57 -13.73 1.61
CA ALA A 217 13.52 -12.73 1.40
C ALA A 217 13.43 -11.74 2.59
N ALA A 218 13.54 -12.23 3.82
CA ALA A 218 13.59 -11.38 5.01
C ALA A 218 14.82 -10.46 5.03
N LEU A 219 15.98 -10.93 4.59
CA LEU A 219 17.19 -10.10 4.48
C LEU A 219 17.00 -8.97 3.45
N VAL A 220 16.43 -9.27 2.29
CA VAL A 220 16.10 -8.25 1.27
C VAL A 220 15.13 -7.23 1.85
N ALA A 221 14.04 -7.69 2.48
CA ALA A 221 13.06 -6.84 3.15
C ALA A 221 13.69 -5.92 4.22
N LEU A 222 14.67 -6.43 4.99
CA LEU A 222 15.40 -5.64 5.98
C LEU A 222 16.25 -4.52 5.34
N ILE A 223 16.93 -4.82 4.23
CA ILE A 223 17.76 -3.84 3.50
C ILE A 223 16.87 -2.76 2.89
N GLU A 224 15.80 -3.16 2.19
CA GLU A 224 14.83 -2.24 1.57
C GLU A 224 14.17 -1.35 2.61
N SER A 225 13.70 -1.93 3.73
CA SER A 225 13.05 -1.19 4.81
C SER A 225 13.99 -0.19 5.47
N THR A 226 15.27 -0.55 5.67
CA THR A 226 16.28 0.36 6.21
C THR A 226 16.50 1.57 5.30
N GLY A 227 16.61 1.34 3.99
CA GLY A 227 16.70 2.40 2.99
C GLY A 227 15.45 3.30 3.00
N ALA A 228 14.27 2.70 3.12
CA ALA A 228 13.00 3.42 3.22
C ALA A 228 12.90 4.29 4.48
N PHE A 229 13.37 3.82 5.64
CA PHE A 229 13.45 4.62 6.86
C PHE A 229 14.28 5.90 6.67
N ILE A 230 15.44 5.76 6.04
CA ILE A 230 16.35 6.88 5.76
C ILE A 230 15.73 7.83 4.72
N ALA A 231 15.11 7.28 3.66
CA ALA A 231 14.45 8.07 2.64
C ALA A 231 13.26 8.85 3.20
N ALA A 232 12.40 8.23 3.99
CA ALA A 232 11.26 8.89 4.62
C ALA A 232 11.68 9.96 5.63
N ALA A 233 12.76 9.73 6.40
CA ALA A 233 13.32 10.76 7.25
C ALA A 233 13.80 11.97 6.43
N ARG A 234 14.42 11.75 5.26
CA ARG A 234 14.81 12.83 4.34
C ARG A 234 13.60 13.53 3.72
N PHE A 235 12.56 12.80 3.31
CA PHE A 235 11.33 13.38 2.77
C PHE A 235 10.58 14.22 3.82
N GLY A 236 10.52 13.74 5.07
CA GLY A 236 10.02 14.51 6.21
C GLY A 236 10.97 15.60 6.69
N SER A 237 12.13 15.77 6.03
CA SER A 237 13.28 16.61 6.42
C SER A 237 13.62 16.54 7.91
N ALA A 238 13.48 15.35 8.47
CA ALA A 238 13.95 15.03 9.80
C ALA A 238 15.48 14.93 9.80
N THR A 239 16.08 15.16 10.96
CA THR A 239 17.50 14.86 11.18
C THR A 239 17.77 13.37 10.96
N HIS A 240 19.04 13.02 10.73
CA HIS A 240 19.46 11.63 10.58
C HIS A 240 18.85 10.72 11.67
N VAL A 241 18.21 9.62 11.25
CA VAL A 241 17.52 8.71 12.16
C VAL A 241 18.53 8.07 13.12
N PRO A 242 18.35 8.19 14.45
CA PRO A 242 19.25 7.54 15.40
C PRO A 242 19.13 6.01 15.28
N SER A 243 20.23 5.31 15.48
CA SER A 243 20.29 3.83 15.36
C SER A 243 19.31 3.11 16.30
N SER A 244 18.97 3.72 17.45
CA SER A 244 17.98 3.18 18.38
C SER A 244 16.55 3.17 17.81
N VAL A 245 16.16 4.20 17.05
CA VAL A 245 14.84 4.27 16.40
C VAL A 245 14.79 3.31 15.21
N LEU A 246 15.86 3.24 14.42
CA LEU A 246 15.97 2.30 13.31
C LEU A 246 15.88 0.84 13.80
N SER A 247 16.63 0.49 14.85
CA SER A 247 16.62 -0.86 15.43
C SER A 247 15.24 -1.23 15.99
N ARG A 248 14.54 -0.29 16.64
CA ARG A 248 13.16 -0.51 17.12
C ARG A 248 12.17 -0.68 15.98
N GLY A 249 12.26 0.14 14.93
CA GLY A 249 11.42 0.02 13.74
C GLY A 249 11.60 -1.33 13.06
N VAL A 250 12.84 -1.73 12.83
CA VAL A 250 13.20 -3.04 12.25
C VAL A 250 12.76 -4.21 13.14
N GLY A 251 12.93 -4.10 14.46
CA GLY A 251 12.46 -5.12 15.40
C GLY A 251 10.95 -5.35 15.29
N TRP A 252 10.18 -4.26 15.12
CA TRP A 252 8.72 -4.36 14.98
C TRP A 252 8.26 -4.85 13.61
N LEU A 253 9.06 -4.63 12.56
CA LEU A 253 8.86 -5.32 11.28
C LEU A 253 8.90 -6.84 11.48
N GLY A 254 9.91 -7.35 12.19
CA GLY A 254 10.02 -8.78 12.51
C GLY A 254 8.80 -9.32 13.27
N VAL A 255 8.28 -8.56 14.24
CA VAL A 255 7.04 -8.91 14.97
C VAL A 255 5.83 -8.95 14.03
N SER A 256 5.73 -7.98 13.11
CA SER A 256 4.63 -7.91 12.13
C SER A 256 4.67 -9.11 11.17
N LEU A 257 5.86 -9.47 10.65
CA LEU A 257 6.09 -10.66 9.83
C LEU A 257 5.72 -11.96 10.56
N LEU A 258 5.95 -12.03 11.88
CA LEU A 258 5.55 -13.19 12.69
C LEU A 258 4.01 -13.28 12.78
N LEU A 259 3.34 -12.14 13.03
CA LEU A 259 1.87 -12.06 13.05
C LEU A 259 1.25 -12.44 11.70
N ASP A 260 1.86 -12.00 10.61
CA ASP A 260 1.47 -12.36 9.24
C ASP A 260 1.57 -13.87 9.00
N GLY A 261 2.65 -14.49 9.46
CA GLY A 261 2.83 -15.94 9.42
C GLY A 261 1.79 -16.69 10.25
N LEU A 262 1.46 -16.21 11.46
CA LEU A 262 0.45 -16.82 12.34
C LEU A 262 -0.94 -16.83 11.74
N TRP A 263 -1.35 -15.75 11.06
CA TRP A 263 -2.66 -15.64 10.39
C TRP A 263 -2.66 -16.22 8.97
N GLY A 264 -1.49 -16.60 8.46
CA GLY A 264 -1.26 -17.16 7.13
C GLY A 264 -1.71 -16.21 6.02
N THR A 265 -1.18 -14.99 6.04
CA THR A 265 -1.40 -13.97 5.00
C THR A 265 -0.75 -14.32 3.66
N GLY A 266 0.23 -15.24 3.65
CA GLY A 266 1.00 -15.61 2.46
C GLY A 266 1.99 -14.54 1.98
N SER A 267 2.08 -13.41 2.68
CA SER A 267 2.98 -12.28 2.40
C SER A 267 3.34 -11.57 3.70
N GLY A 268 4.57 -11.08 3.81
CA GLY A 268 5.03 -10.34 4.99
C GLY A 268 4.82 -8.84 4.87
N SER A 269 4.50 -8.18 5.98
CA SER A 269 4.40 -6.74 6.14
C SER A 269 5.80 -6.12 6.13
N THR A 270 6.23 -5.63 4.97
CA THR A 270 7.52 -4.95 4.77
C THR A 270 7.35 -3.66 3.99
N VAL A 271 8.37 -2.81 4.04
CA VAL A 271 8.52 -1.69 3.12
C VAL A 271 9.35 -2.15 1.94
N SER A 272 8.90 -1.85 0.72
CA SER A 272 9.61 -2.23 -0.51
C SER A 272 9.65 -1.06 -1.48
N VAL A 273 10.87 -0.63 -1.81
CA VAL A 273 11.18 0.54 -2.64
C VAL A 273 11.77 0.14 -3.98
#